data_AF-A0A2T2V6C4-F1
#
_entry.id   AF-A0A2T2V6C4-F1
#
_cell.length_a   1.000
_cell.length_b   1.000
_cell.length_c   1.000
_cell.angle_alpha   90.00
_cell.angle_beta   90.00
_cell.angle_gamma   90.00
#
_symmetry.space_group_name_H-M   'P 1'
#
loop_
_entity.id
_entity.type
_entity.pdbx_description
1 polymer ?
#
loop_
_entity_poly.entity_id
_entity_poly.type
_entity_poly.pdbx_seq_one_letter_code
_entity_poly.pdbx_strand_id
1 'polypeptide(L)'
;MVSIGLMGQNNISGTINNYAEVTNINVTSCSTLVEVSSAGGFSAGDRVVMIQMKGASINTTNTSSYGSVVNYENAGNYEFADVTDVNGNTVVLRAPLSRNYMPVDFVQLIRVPTYNNATVTTNLSAPAWDGTTGGVLALEVSGNLTLNADMDMNGKGFRGGNNNPGNTSCGESDYAYTMASGNGGRKGEVIPMLRIEFSRVVAVVQATPMITQTSPYREVPEAESSSFVPIPLQVITTRYRQTEAIKPMLPQMMEVAGEEQEEPFCLM
;
A
#
# COMPACT_ATOMS: atom_id res chain seq x y z
N MET A 1 4.44 -49.15 22.72
CA MET A 1 4.86 -47.76 22.96
C MET A 1 4.22 -46.93 21.86
N VAL A 2 3.16 -46.18 22.17
CA VAL A 2 2.53 -45.28 21.19
C VAL A 2 3.43 -44.05 21.10
N SER A 3 4.07 -43.84 19.96
CA SER A 3 4.83 -42.63 19.70
C SER A 3 3.85 -41.47 19.53
N ILE A 4 3.74 -40.64 20.57
CA ILE A 4 3.04 -39.35 20.48
C ILE A 4 3.97 -38.43 19.69
N GLY A 5 3.70 -38.26 18.41
CA GLY A 5 4.39 -37.27 17.59
C GLY A 5 4.13 -35.88 18.17
N LEU A 6 5.15 -35.27 18.76
CA LEU A 6 5.11 -33.89 19.21
C LEU A 6 4.90 -33.02 17.97
N MET A 7 3.68 -32.53 17.75
CA MET A 7 3.43 -31.51 16.73
C MET A 7 4.02 -30.20 17.25
N GLY A 8 5.32 -30.01 17.05
CA GLY A 8 6.01 -28.77 17.42
C GLY A 8 5.34 -27.59 16.74
N GLN A 9 4.84 -26.65 17.54
CA GLN A 9 4.31 -25.38 17.07
C GLN A 9 5.47 -24.54 16.50
N ASN A 10 5.35 -24.06 15.26
CA ASN A 10 6.42 -23.26 14.65
C ASN A 10 6.37 -21.84 15.21
N ASN A 11 7.39 -21.47 15.99
CA ASN A 11 7.55 -20.09 16.46
C ASN A 11 8.13 -19.24 15.33
N ILE A 12 7.48 -18.12 15.01
CA ILE A 12 7.87 -17.19 13.95
C ILE A 12 8.05 -15.77 14.50
N SER A 13 8.94 -15.00 13.87
CA SER A 13 9.40 -13.68 14.32
C SER A 13 10.10 -12.90 13.21
N GLY A 14 10.10 -11.56 13.28
CA GLY A 14 10.85 -10.70 12.36
C GLY A 14 10.33 -10.75 10.93
N THR A 15 11.24 -10.74 9.95
CA THR A 15 10.91 -10.87 8.53
C THR A 15 10.99 -12.32 8.08
N ILE A 16 9.86 -12.84 7.62
CA ILE A 16 9.71 -14.24 7.21
C ILE A 16 9.67 -14.42 5.67
N ASN A 17 9.46 -13.33 4.94
CA ASN A 17 9.38 -13.32 3.48
C ASN A 17 10.74 -13.05 2.83
N ASN A 18 10.89 -13.53 1.60
CA ASN A 18 11.95 -13.13 0.67
C ASN A 18 11.31 -12.42 -0.51
N TYR A 19 11.94 -11.38 -1.04
CA TYR A 19 11.39 -10.51 -2.07
C TYR A 19 12.36 -10.44 -3.24
N ALA A 20 11.84 -10.40 -4.45
CA ALA A 20 12.62 -10.11 -5.64
C ALA A 20 11.82 -9.27 -6.63
N GLU A 21 12.48 -8.30 -7.25
CA GLU A 21 11.92 -7.54 -8.37
C GLU A 21 11.77 -8.47 -9.57
N VAL A 22 10.60 -8.45 -10.20
CA VAL A 22 10.34 -9.18 -11.44
C VAL A 22 10.76 -8.31 -12.60
N THR A 23 11.69 -8.80 -13.42
CA THR A 23 12.22 -8.07 -14.58
C THR A 23 11.58 -8.51 -15.89
N ASN A 24 11.11 -9.76 -15.97
CA ASN A 24 10.44 -10.30 -17.14
C ASN A 24 9.46 -11.42 -16.76
N ILE A 25 8.38 -11.55 -17.52
CA ILE A 25 7.38 -12.61 -17.35
C ILE A 25 7.11 -13.24 -18.70
N ASN A 26 7.30 -14.55 -18.79
CA ASN A 26 6.98 -15.34 -19.97
C ASN A 26 5.96 -16.41 -19.59
N VAL A 27 4.71 -16.21 -20.02
CA VAL A 27 3.62 -17.17 -19.80
C VAL A 27 3.59 -18.15 -20.97
N THR A 28 3.68 -19.44 -20.65
CA THR A 28 3.44 -20.53 -21.59
C THR A 28 2.06 -21.13 -21.37
N SER A 29 1.66 -22.10 -22.19
CA SER A 29 0.37 -22.79 -22.03
C SER A 29 0.25 -23.57 -20.72
N CYS A 30 1.37 -23.95 -20.10
CA CYS A 30 1.39 -24.87 -18.96
C CYS A 30 2.10 -24.31 -17.72
N SER A 31 2.88 -23.25 -17.86
CA SER A 31 3.70 -22.69 -16.78
C SER A 31 3.99 -21.21 -17.02
N THR A 32 4.48 -20.54 -15.99
CA THR A 32 5.00 -19.17 -16.11
C THR A 32 6.48 -19.16 -15.73
N LEU A 33 7.33 -18.59 -16.59
CA LEU A 33 8.73 -18.33 -16.30
C LEU A 33 8.84 -16.87 -15.86
N VAL A 34 9.35 -16.65 -14.64
CA VAL A 34 9.50 -15.33 -14.05
C VAL A 34 10.99 -15.07 -13.88
N GLU A 35 11.52 -14.11 -14.61
CA GLU A 35 12.89 -13.64 -14.38
C GLU A 35 12.88 -12.58 -13.28
N VAL A 36 13.78 -12.73 -12.33
CA VAL A 36 13.90 -11.82 -11.18
C VAL A 36 15.31 -11.26 -11.06
N SER A 37 15.46 -10.12 -10.37
CA SER A 37 16.77 -9.51 -10.13
C SER A 37 17.71 -10.43 -9.32
N SER A 38 17.16 -11.22 -8.39
CA SER A 38 17.86 -12.30 -7.69
C SER A 38 16.87 -13.39 -7.27
N ALA A 39 17.16 -14.65 -7.60
CA ALA A 39 16.39 -15.79 -7.09
C ALA A 39 16.89 -16.29 -5.71
N GLY A 40 17.76 -15.53 -5.04
CA GLY A 40 18.23 -15.85 -3.70
C GLY A 40 17.08 -15.99 -2.71
N GLY A 41 16.94 -17.18 -2.10
CA GLY A 41 15.87 -17.47 -1.14
C GLY A 41 14.61 -18.09 -1.75
N PHE A 42 14.58 -18.36 -3.06
CA PHE A 42 13.53 -19.16 -3.71
C PHE A 42 14.03 -20.57 -4.00
N SER A 43 13.14 -21.55 -3.95
CA SER A 43 13.44 -22.96 -4.22
C SER A 43 12.22 -23.68 -4.79
N ALA A 44 12.46 -24.79 -5.50
CA ALA A 44 11.39 -25.67 -5.95
C ALA A 44 10.55 -26.16 -4.75
N GLY A 45 9.23 -26.11 -4.88
CA GLY A 45 8.28 -26.41 -3.81
C GLY A 45 7.83 -25.20 -2.99
N ASP A 46 8.44 -24.03 -3.17
CA ASP A 46 8.01 -22.81 -2.49
C ASP A 46 6.63 -22.35 -2.94
N ARG A 47 5.89 -21.78 -1.99
CA ARG A 47 4.72 -20.95 -2.27
C ARG A 47 5.19 -19.52 -2.47
N VAL A 48 4.66 -18.84 -3.48
CA VAL A 48 4.98 -17.44 -3.77
C VAL A 48 3.70 -16.64 -4.01
N VAL A 49 3.78 -15.32 -3.83
CA VAL A 49 2.80 -14.37 -4.33
C VAL A 49 3.49 -13.44 -5.31
N MET A 50 2.91 -13.32 -6.52
CA MET A 50 3.25 -12.26 -7.46
C MET A 50 2.30 -11.09 -7.22
N ILE A 51 2.84 -9.88 -7.14
CA ILE A 51 2.03 -8.67 -6.90
C ILE A 51 2.58 -7.49 -7.69
N GLN A 52 1.70 -6.76 -8.37
CA GLN A 52 2.01 -5.49 -9.01
C GLN A 52 1.68 -4.33 -8.08
N MET A 53 2.70 -3.55 -7.72
CA MET A 53 2.57 -2.51 -6.71
C MET A 53 2.04 -1.20 -7.29
N LYS A 54 2.42 -0.86 -8.53
CA LYS A 54 2.10 0.43 -9.16
C LYS A 54 1.62 0.23 -10.61
N GLY A 55 1.41 1.30 -11.36
CA GLY A 55 0.99 1.26 -12.77
C GLY A 55 -0.41 1.82 -13.05
N ALA A 56 -1.10 2.38 -12.04
CA ALA A 56 -2.35 3.09 -12.28
C ALA A 56 -2.10 4.38 -13.09
N SER A 57 -3.13 4.88 -13.76
CA SER A 57 -3.15 6.19 -14.39
C SER A 57 -4.00 7.17 -13.56
N ILE A 58 -3.60 8.43 -13.57
CA ILE A 58 -4.33 9.52 -12.92
C ILE A 58 -4.58 10.66 -13.89
N ASN A 59 -5.52 11.53 -13.52
CA ASN A 59 -5.68 12.82 -14.16
C ASN A 59 -4.52 13.75 -13.74
N THR A 60 -3.67 14.12 -14.69
CA THR A 60 -2.55 15.05 -14.48
C THR A 60 -2.87 16.47 -14.95
N THR A 61 -4.11 16.73 -15.38
CA THR A 61 -4.53 18.09 -15.77
C THR A 61 -4.57 18.96 -14.53
N ASN A 62 -4.07 20.19 -14.65
CA ASN A 62 -4.02 21.17 -13.57
C ASN A 62 -5.41 21.76 -13.25
N THR A 63 -6.32 20.91 -12.77
CA THR A 63 -7.68 21.24 -12.36
C THR A 63 -7.98 20.62 -11.00
N SER A 64 -9.18 20.88 -10.45
CA SER A 64 -9.63 20.26 -9.19
C SER A 64 -9.63 18.73 -9.22
N SER A 65 -9.65 18.13 -10.40
CA SER A 65 -9.58 16.67 -10.59
C SER A 65 -8.15 16.11 -10.58
N TYR A 66 -7.11 16.95 -10.44
CA TYR A 66 -5.71 16.51 -10.44
C TYR A 66 -5.46 15.43 -9.37
N GLY A 67 -4.84 14.33 -9.77
CA GLY A 67 -4.52 13.20 -8.89
C GLY A 67 -5.65 12.19 -8.72
N SER A 68 -6.83 12.40 -9.33
CA SER A 68 -7.88 11.39 -9.35
C SER A 68 -7.46 10.20 -10.22
N VAL A 69 -7.74 8.97 -9.75
CA VAL A 69 -7.44 7.74 -10.49
C VAL A 69 -8.37 7.63 -11.70
N VAL A 70 -7.78 7.47 -12.87
CA VAL A 70 -8.51 7.29 -14.14
C VAL A 70 -8.68 5.80 -14.43
N ASN A 71 -7.61 5.01 -14.29
CA ASN A 71 -7.64 3.57 -14.41
C ASN A 71 -6.61 2.95 -13.46
N TYR A 72 -6.95 1.82 -12.83
CA TYR A 72 -6.02 1.05 -12.02
C TYR A 72 -5.04 0.24 -12.88
N GLU A 73 -5.38 -0.01 -14.14
CA GLU A 73 -4.63 -0.91 -15.03
C GLU A 73 -4.37 -2.25 -14.34
N ASN A 74 -3.11 -2.61 -14.10
CA ASN A 74 -2.73 -3.83 -13.38
C ASN A 74 -2.27 -3.55 -11.93
N ALA A 75 -2.32 -2.31 -11.45
CA ALA A 75 -1.91 -1.97 -10.09
C ALA A 75 -2.81 -2.67 -9.06
N GLY A 76 -2.19 -3.34 -8.09
CA GLY A 76 -2.89 -4.11 -7.06
C GLY A 76 -3.31 -5.52 -7.50
N ASN A 77 -3.03 -5.95 -8.74
CA ASN A 77 -3.16 -7.36 -9.09
C ASN A 77 -2.19 -8.20 -8.26
N TYR A 78 -2.69 -9.32 -7.74
CA TYR A 78 -1.87 -10.31 -7.05
C TYR A 78 -2.41 -11.73 -7.24
N GLU A 79 -1.50 -12.70 -7.26
CA GLU A 79 -1.81 -14.13 -7.36
C GLU A 79 -0.79 -14.97 -6.60
N PHE A 80 -1.28 -16.00 -5.91
CA PHE A 80 -0.42 -17.02 -5.33
C PHE A 80 -0.13 -18.13 -6.33
N ALA A 81 1.11 -18.59 -6.37
CA ALA A 81 1.56 -19.67 -7.23
C ALA A 81 2.54 -20.58 -6.49
N ASP A 82 2.74 -21.78 -7.04
CA ASP A 82 3.76 -22.72 -6.54
C ASP A 82 4.95 -22.72 -7.50
N VAL A 83 6.15 -22.67 -6.93
CA VAL A 83 7.40 -22.79 -7.66
C VAL A 83 7.67 -24.26 -7.94
N THR A 84 7.88 -24.61 -9.21
CA THR A 84 8.28 -25.96 -9.61
C THR A 84 9.78 -26.09 -9.79
N ASP A 85 10.47 -25.01 -10.15
CA ASP A 85 11.91 -25.03 -10.40
C ASP A 85 12.52 -23.63 -10.30
N VAL A 86 13.85 -23.55 -10.07
CA VAL A 86 14.62 -22.30 -10.06
C VAL A 86 15.93 -22.52 -10.83
N ASN A 87 16.06 -21.85 -11.97
CA ASN A 87 17.20 -21.96 -12.89
C ASN A 87 17.93 -20.62 -13.01
N GLY A 88 19.03 -20.46 -12.30
CA GLY A 88 19.70 -19.15 -12.18
C GLY A 88 18.75 -18.14 -11.54
N ASN A 89 18.42 -17.07 -12.27
CA ASN A 89 17.46 -16.05 -11.84
C ASN A 89 16.04 -16.24 -12.41
N THR A 90 15.75 -17.40 -13.02
CA THR A 90 14.42 -17.72 -13.53
C THR A 90 13.70 -18.64 -12.55
N VAL A 91 12.59 -18.15 -11.98
CA VAL A 91 11.67 -18.92 -11.15
C VAL A 91 10.55 -19.47 -12.04
N VAL A 92 10.35 -20.78 -12.03
CA VAL A 92 9.33 -21.45 -12.83
C VAL A 92 8.11 -21.73 -11.96
N LEU A 93 6.97 -21.16 -12.33
CA LEU A 93 5.69 -21.35 -11.65
C LEU A 93 4.90 -22.48 -12.31
N ARG A 94 4.21 -23.28 -11.48
CA ARG A 94 3.46 -24.48 -11.88
C ARG A 94 2.40 -24.25 -12.96
N ALA A 95 1.83 -23.06 -13.03
CA ALA A 95 0.67 -22.76 -13.87
C ALA A 95 0.83 -21.39 -14.56
N PRO A 96 0.13 -21.16 -15.68
CA PRO A 96 -0.03 -19.82 -16.24
C PRO A 96 -0.74 -18.89 -15.23
N LEU A 97 -0.32 -17.62 -15.19
CA LEU A 97 -1.00 -16.58 -14.42
C LEU A 97 -2.37 -16.27 -15.01
N SER A 98 -3.36 -15.98 -14.16
CA SER A 98 -4.73 -15.63 -14.58
C SER A 98 -4.93 -14.13 -14.76
N ARG A 99 -4.08 -13.30 -14.14
CA ARG A 99 -4.08 -11.84 -14.30
C ARG A 99 -2.86 -11.39 -15.09
N ASN A 100 -2.94 -10.15 -15.57
CA ASN A 100 -1.85 -9.51 -16.26
C ASN A 100 -0.99 -8.73 -15.26
N TYR A 101 0.31 -8.75 -15.52
CA TYR A 101 1.34 -8.03 -14.78
C TYR A 101 2.29 -7.40 -15.78
N MET A 102 2.72 -6.19 -15.47
CA MET A 102 3.62 -5.41 -16.30
C MET A 102 4.89 -5.12 -15.48
N PRO A 103 6.01 -5.85 -15.69
CA PRO A 103 7.23 -5.70 -14.90
C PRO A 103 7.72 -4.26 -14.74
N VAL A 104 7.58 -3.44 -15.80
CA VAL A 104 7.97 -2.01 -15.78
C VAL A 104 7.13 -1.17 -14.80
N ASP A 105 5.98 -1.69 -14.36
CA ASP A 105 5.07 -1.07 -13.39
C ASP A 105 5.23 -1.67 -11.98
N PHE A 106 6.45 -2.10 -11.64
CA PHE A 106 6.88 -2.47 -10.29
C PHE A 106 6.17 -3.73 -9.76
N VAL A 107 6.52 -4.86 -10.37
CA VAL A 107 6.06 -6.18 -9.94
C VAL A 107 7.12 -6.82 -9.06
N GLN A 108 6.71 -7.40 -7.94
CA GLN A 108 7.59 -8.20 -7.08
C GLN A 108 7.05 -9.61 -6.90
N LEU A 109 7.98 -10.56 -6.81
CA LEU A 109 7.73 -11.94 -6.43
C LEU A 109 8.16 -12.11 -4.97
N ILE A 110 7.27 -12.67 -4.15
CA ILE A 110 7.49 -12.78 -2.71
C ILE A 110 7.32 -14.24 -2.30
N ARG A 111 8.33 -14.84 -1.67
CA ARG A 111 8.19 -16.17 -1.06
C ARG A 111 7.28 -16.10 0.16
N VAL A 112 6.30 -16.99 0.20
CA VAL A 112 5.28 -17.10 1.24
C VAL A 112 5.55 -18.39 2.03
N PRO A 113 6.06 -18.31 3.26
CA PRO A 113 6.19 -19.49 4.10
C PRO A 113 4.82 -20.12 4.38
N THR A 114 4.75 -21.46 4.31
CA THR A 114 3.55 -22.24 4.62
C THR A 114 3.76 -23.01 5.92
N TYR A 115 2.76 -22.98 6.81
CA TYR A 115 2.81 -23.64 8.11
C TYR A 115 1.55 -24.46 8.37
N ASN A 116 1.68 -25.58 9.07
CA ASN A 116 0.53 -26.31 9.59
C ASN A 116 -0.08 -25.61 10.80
N ASN A 117 0.76 -25.20 11.75
CA ASN A 117 0.41 -24.31 12.84
C ASN A 117 1.59 -23.35 13.06
N ALA A 118 1.31 -22.12 13.46
CA ALA A 118 2.33 -21.10 13.69
C ALA A 118 2.03 -20.28 14.96
N THR A 119 3.07 -19.80 15.63
CA THR A 119 2.96 -18.87 16.75
C THR A 119 3.88 -17.69 16.57
N VAL A 120 3.31 -16.50 16.51
CA VAL A 120 4.05 -15.25 16.49
C VAL A 120 4.51 -14.99 17.92
N THR A 121 5.82 -15.12 18.17
CA THR A 121 6.40 -14.99 19.52
C THR A 121 7.04 -13.64 19.77
N THR A 122 7.46 -12.97 18.69
CA THR A 122 7.89 -11.57 18.68
C THR A 122 7.37 -10.93 17.40
N ASN A 123 7.40 -9.59 17.32
CA ASN A 123 6.75 -8.88 16.24
C ASN A 123 7.18 -9.40 14.86
N LEU A 124 6.20 -9.72 14.02
CA LEU A 124 6.43 -9.93 12.59
C LEU A 124 6.41 -8.58 11.87
N SER A 125 7.27 -8.44 10.86
CA SER A 125 7.32 -7.24 10.02
C SER A 125 7.92 -7.56 8.66
N ALA A 126 7.92 -6.56 7.77
CA ALA A 126 8.56 -6.60 6.47
C ALA A 126 9.57 -5.46 6.35
N PRO A 127 10.55 -5.56 5.42
CA PRO A 127 11.27 -4.41 4.93
C PRO A 127 10.29 -3.35 4.42
N ALA A 128 10.59 -2.08 4.64
CA ALA A 128 9.81 -1.01 4.06
C ALA A 128 9.98 -1.01 2.54
N TRP A 129 8.95 -0.60 1.81
CA TRP A 129 9.00 -0.44 0.36
C TRP A 129 10.14 0.51 -0.04
N ASP A 130 11.07 0.02 -0.85
CA ASP A 130 12.27 0.76 -1.26
C ASP A 130 12.15 1.40 -2.66
N GLY A 131 11.01 1.20 -3.33
CA GLY A 131 10.79 1.60 -4.72
C GLY A 131 10.75 0.43 -5.71
N THR A 132 11.19 -0.76 -5.32
CA THR A 132 11.16 -1.97 -6.16
C THR A 132 10.60 -3.19 -5.41
N THR A 133 10.92 -3.37 -4.13
CA THR A 133 10.48 -4.50 -3.30
C THR A 133 10.13 -4.10 -1.87
N GLY A 134 9.49 -5.01 -1.13
CA GLY A 134 9.13 -4.83 0.28
C GLY A 134 7.69 -4.36 0.48
N GLY A 135 7.38 -3.95 1.70
CA GLY A 135 6.06 -3.40 2.09
C GLY A 135 4.91 -4.40 2.14
N VAL A 136 5.18 -5.70 1.96
CA VAL A 136 4.18 -6.76 1.97
C VAL A 136 4.62 -7.84 2.96
N LEU A 137 3.74 -8.26 3.85
CA LEU A 137 3.93 -9.41 4.73
C LEU A 137 2.93 -10.49 4.31
N ALA A 138 3.42 -11.70 4.03
CA ALA A 138 2.58 -12.81 3.57
C ALA A 138 2.98 -14.12 4.24
N LEU A 139 2.00 -14.88 4.71
CA LEU A 139 2.18 -16.24 5.22
C LEU A 139 0.92 -17.05 4.94
N GLU A 140 1.08 -18.37 4.82
CA GLU A 140 -0.04 -19.30 4.70
C GLU A 140 -0.02 -20.24 5.91
N VAL A 141 -1.13 -20.33 6.65
CA VAL A 141 -1.28 -21.26 7.78
C VAL A 141 -2.52 -22.09 7.55
N SER A 142 -2.37 -23.41 7.47
CA SER A 142 -3.48 -24.33 7.18
C SER A 142 -4.31 -24.68 8.43
N GLY A 143 -3.68 -24.66 9.61
CA GLY A 143 -4.31 -24.85 10.92
C GLY A 143 -4.34 -23.56 11.73
N ASN A 144 -3.79 -23.59 12.95
CA ASN A 144 -3.88 -22.47 13.89
C ASN A 144 -2.71 -21.50 13.78
N LEU A 145 -3.02 -20.21 13.66
CA LEU A 145 -2.09 -19.09 13.87
C LEU A 145 -2.36 -18.49 15.26
N THR A 146 -1.39 -18.58 16.16
CA THR A 146 -1.44 -17.96 17.49
C THR A 146 -0.61 -16.67 17.49
N LEU A 147 -1.19 -15.56 17.94
CA LEU A 147 -0.50 -14.28 18.04
C LEU A 147 -0.16 -13.97 19.50
N ASN A 148 1.08 -14.23 19.91
CA ASN A 148 1.58 -13.81 21.23
C ASN A 148 2.34 -12.46 21.14
N ALA A 149 2.52 -11.94 19.93
CA ALA A 149 3.08 -10.64 19.61
C ALA A 149 2.43 -10.10 18.32
N ASP A 150 2.69 -8.82 18.02
CA ASP A 150 2.01 -8.11 16.94
C ASP A 150 2.57 -8.44 15.55
N MET A 151 1.79 -8.12 14.51
CA MET A 151 2.29 -8.02 13.15
C MET A 151 2.30 -6.54 12.78
N ASP A 152 3.47 -5.93 12.76
CA ASP A 152 3.63 -4.48 12.60
C ASP A 152 4.15 -4.12 11.21
N MET A 153 3.30 -3.44 10.44
CA MET A 153 3.56 -2.95 9.08
C MET A 153 3.55 -1.42 9.01
N ASN A 154 3.58 -0.72 10.15
CA ASN A 154 3.62 0.72 10.19
C ASN A 154 4.86 1.26 9.48
N GLY A 155 4.65 2.22 8.57
CA GLY A 155 5.70 2.84 7.77
C GLY A 155 6.39 1.90 6.77
N LYS A 156 5.83 0.71 6.50
CA LYS A 156 6.41 -0.25 5.54
C LYS A 156 5.86 -0.10 4.12
N GLY A 157 4.75 0.60 3.95
CA GLY A 157 4.15 0.88 2.64
C GLY A 157 4.93 1.92 1.82
N PHE A 158 4.26 2.50 0.82
CA PHE A 158 4.86 3.49 -0.07
C PHE A 158 5.58 4.63 0.65
N ARG A 159 6.68 5.08 0.05
CA ARG A 159 7.54 6.12 0.64
C ARG A 159 6.82 7.46 0.65
N GLY A 160 7.03 8.22 1.72
CA GLY A 160 6.54 9.59 1.82
C GLY A 160 7.19 10.53 0.80
N GLY A 161 6.60 11.70 0.64
CA GLY A 161 7.16 12.76 -0.18
C GLY A 161 8.42 13.35 0.45
N ASN A 162 9.39 13.71 -0.38
CA ASN A 162 10.56 14.46 0.09
C ASN A 162 10.21 15.93 0.37
N ASN A 163 10.97 16.55 1.28
CA ASN A 163 10.90 17.99 1.47
C ASN A 163 11.41 18.68 0.19
N ASN A 164 10.64 19.64 -0.30
CA ASN A 164 11.15 20.61 -1.28
C ASN A 164 11.52 21.87 -0.49
N PRO A 165 12.77 22.35 -0.50
CA PRO A 165 13.15 23.61 0.15
C PRO A 165 12.64 24.81 -0.67
N GLY A 166 11.40 24.74 -1.13
CA GLY A 166 10.79 25.59 -2.14
C GLY A 166 10.97 27.08 -1.91
N ASN A 167 10.83 27.85 -2.98
CA ASN A 167 10.71 29.29 -2.87
C ASN A 167 9.24 29.57 -2.52
N THR A 168 8.96 30.11 -1.33
CA THR A 168 7.58 30.42 -0.94
C THR A 168 7.11 31.68 -1.67
N SER A 169 6.49 31.53 -2.85
CA SER A 169 5.71 32.58 -3.49
C SER A 169 4.26 32.53 -3.02
N CYS A 170 3.69 33.69 -2.70
CA CYS A 170 2.28 33.83 -2.36
C CYS A 170 1.44 33.88 -3.65
N GLY A 171 0.20 33.37 -3.61
CA GLY A 171 -0.76 33.51 -4.71
C GLY A 171 -0.76 32.38 -5.76
N GLU A 172 -0.08 31.27 -5.48
CA GLU A 172 0.02 30.12 -6.37
C GLU A 172 -1.31 29.33 -6.41
N SER A 173 -1.98 29.30 -7.57
CA SER A 173 -3.34 28.74 -7.76
C SER A 173 -3.37 27.29 -8.29
N ASP A 174 -2.26 26.79 -8.82
CA ASP A 174 -2.17 25.50 -9.49
C ASP A 174 -2.23 24.32 -8.53
N TYR A 175 -2.82 23.22 -9.00
CA TYR A 175 -2.97 21.94 -8.33
C TYR A 175 -1.70 21.09 -8.36
N ALA A 176 -0.80 21.35 -9.31
CA ALA A 176 0.50 20.71 -9.41
C ALA A 176 1.57 21.67 -9.94
N TYR A 177 2.81 21.49 -9.46
CA TYR A 177 3.95 22.30 -9.86
C TYR A 177 5.11 21.40 -10.35
N THR A 178 5.94 21.98 -11.21
CA THR A 178 7.18 21.32 -11.66
C THR A 178 8.30 21.50 -10.61
N MET A 179 9.35 20.66 -10.68
CA MET A 179 10.53 20.82 -9.82
C MET A 179 11.18 22.20 -9.91
N ALA A 180 11.13 22.80 -11.10
CA ALA A 180 11.84 24.05 -11.38
C ALA A 180 11.18 25.26 -10.72
N SER A 181 9.85 25.25 -10.53
CA SER A 181 9.18 26.40 -9.91
C SER A 181 9.45 26.48 -8.41
N GLY A 182 9.65 25.34 -7.74
CA GLY A 182 9.85 25.32 -6.29
C GLY A 182 8.58 25.59 -5.47
N ASN A 183 7.43 25.78 -6.12
CA ASN A 183 6.19 26.27 -5.49
C ASN A 183 5.31 25.17 -4.86
N GLY A 184 5.83 23.95 -4.72
CA GLY A 184 5.10 22.80 -4.16
C GLY A 184 6.01 21.79 -3.43
N GLY A 185 5.41 20.97 -2.58
CA GLY A 185 6.07 19.87 -1.86
C GLY A 185 6.06 18.59 -2.68
N ARG A 186 7.09 17.72 -2.56
CA ARG A 186 7.09 16.47 -3.34
C ARG A 186 5.95 15.59 -2.82
N LYS A 187 5.14 15.01 -3.72
CA LYS A 187 4.20 13.96 -3.32
C LYS A 187 4.95 12.69 -2.94
N GLY A 188 4.36 11.91 -2.04
CA GLY A 188 4.81 10.55 -1.76
C GLY A 188 4.52 9.60 -2.92
N GLU A 189 5.08 8.40 -2.84
CA GLU A 189 4.76 7.34 -3.77
C GLU A 189 3.30 6.89 -3.60
N VAL A 190 2.70 6.56 -4.73
CA VAL A 190 1.30 6.18 -4.88
C VAL A 190 1.21 5.10 -5.96
N ILE A 191 0.06 4.41 -6.06
CA ILE A 191 -0.18 3.39 -7.09
C ILE A 191 0.05 3.86 -8.54
N PRO A 192 -0.18 5.13 -8.92
CA PRO A 192 0.17 5.60 -10.25
C PRO A 192 1.67 5.77 -10.40
N MET A 193 2.17 5.49 -11.60
CA MET A 193 3.54 5.88 -11.93
C MET A 193 3.61 7.39 -12.12
N LEU A 194 3.78 8.12 -11.02
CA LEU A 194 4.10 9.54 -11.08
C LEU A 194 5.56 9.72 -11.48
N ARG A 195 5.80 10.09 -12.74
CA ARG A 195 7.08 10.70 -13.13
C ARG A 195 7.12 12.14 -12.62
N ILE A 196 7.39 12.27 -11.31
CA ILE A 196 7.81 13.49 -10.62
C ILE A 196 6.82 14.66 -10.75
N GLU A 197 5.80 14.71 -9.89
CA GLU A 197 4.92 15.89 -9.76
C GLU A 197 4.57 16.18 -8.28
N PHE A 198 4.38 17.47 -7.96
CA PHE A 198 4.39 18.02 -6.60
C PHE A 198 2.98 18.40 -6.11
N SER A 199 2.72 18.12 -4.84
CA SER A 199 1.60 18.58 -4.00
C SER A 199 1.60 20.08 -3.71
N ARG A 200 0.47 20.80 -3.80
CA ARG A 200 0.31 22.07 -3.06
C ARG A 200 0.65 21.87 -1.57
N VAL A 201 1.43 22.78 -1.00
CA VAL A 201 1.62 22.92 0.45
C VAL A 201 0.87 24.17 0.86
N VAL A 202 -0.28 24.02 1.55
CA VAL A 202 -0.94 25.16 2.20
C VAL A 202 -0.21 25.41 3.51
N ALA A 203 0.80 26.29 3.47
CA ALA A 203 1.41 26.80 4.69
C ALA A 203 0.58 27.99 5.20
N VAL A 204 -0.31 27.76 6.17
CA VAL A 204 -0.91 28.85 6.93
C VAL A 204 0.14 29.37 7.91
N VAL A 205 1.04 30.22 7.42
CA VAL A 205 1.88 31.06 8.29
C VAL A 205 1.15 32.38 8.46
N GLN A 206 0.29 32.46 9.47
CA GLN A 206 -0.09 33.77 10.02
C GLN A 206 0.82 34.05 11.21
N ALA A 207 1.89 34.80 10.94
CA ALA A 207 2.67 35.44 11.97
C ALA A 207 2.13 36.86 12.22
N THR A 208 2.23 37.25 13.50
CA THR A 208 2.22 38.60 14.12
C THR A 208 0.93 39.06 14.82
N PRO A 209 1.01 39.88 15.91
CA PRO A 209 2.06 40.02 16.93
C PRO A 209 1.54 39.84 18.39
N MET A 210 2.46 39.63 19.33
CA MET A 210 2.18 39.66 20.78
C MET A 210 1.77 41.07 21.23
N ILE A 211 0.60 41.20 21.86
CA ILE A 211 0.29 42.25 22.86
C ILE A 211 -0.42 41.61 24.05
N THR A 212 -0.06 42.07 25.24
CA THR A 212 -0.16 41.47 26.58
C THR A 212 -1.50 41.71 27.30
N GLN A 213 -1.87 40.76 28.19
CA GLN A 213 -2.64 40.88 29.46
C GLN A 213 -4.18 41.13 29.37
N THR A 214 -5.11 40.57 30.16
CA THR A 214 -5.17 39.91 31.50
C THR A 214 -6.43 38.99 31.61
N SER A 215 -6.29 37.79 32.22
CA SER A 215 -7.17 37.00 33.17
C SER A 215 -8.72 37.24 33.31
N PRO A 216 -9.51 36.34 33.95
CA PRO A 216 -9.78 34.90 33.73
C PRO A 216 -11.30 34.59 33.63
N TYR A 217 -11.75 33.61 32.82
CA TYR A 217 -12.82 32.62 33.13
C TYR A 217 -13.34 31.88 31.87
N ARG A 218 -13.50 30.55 32.05
CA ARG A 218 -14.55 29.66 31.52
C ARG A 218 -14.37 28.90 30.18
N GLU A 219 -14.50 27.55 30.31
CA GLU A 219 -14.96 26.43 29.43
C GLU A 219 -14.85 26.64 27.88
N VAL A 220 -14.34 25.76 27.00
CA VAL A 220 -14.51 24.30 26.66
C VAL A 220 -13.47 24.01 25.52
N PRO A 221 -13.52 22.96 24.66
CA PRO A 221 -13.55 21.50 24.77
C PRO A 221 -12.28 20.84 24.13
N GLU A 222 -12.27 19.50 24.07
CA GLU A 222 -11.25 18.61 23.49
C GLU A 222 -10.65 19.06 22.14
N ALA A 223 -9.32 18.98 22.06
CA ALA A 223 -8.58 19.08 20.81
C ALA A 223 -8.66 17.73 20.06
N GLU A 224 -9.36 17.68 18.93
CA GLU A 224 -9.20 16.60 17.97
C GLU A 224 -7.85 16.74 17.27
N SER A 225 -6.91 15.86 17.63
CA SER A 225 -5.71 15.62 16.84
C SER A 225 -6.11 14.84 15.59
N SER A 226 -6.04 15.46 14.41
CA SER A 226 -6.18 14.76 13.14
C SER A 226 -4.93 13.92 12.86
N SER A 227 -4.83 12.77 13.52
CA SER A 227 -3.88 11.72 13.18
C SER A 227 -4.37 11.04 11.90
N PHE A 228 -3.68 11.28 10.79
CA PHE A 228 -3.91 10.55 9.54
C PHE A 228 -3.47 9.09 9.76
N VAL A 229 -4.43 8.20 9.99
CA VAL A 229 -4.17 6.76 10.12
C VAL A 229 -3.91 6.20 8.72
N PRO A 230 -2.73 5.64 8.42
CA PRO A 230 -2.51 4.96 7.15
C PRO A 230 -3.40 3.71 7.11
N ILE A 231 -4.19 3.55 6.05
CA ILE A 231 -4.99 2.34 5.82
C ILE A 231 -4.01 1.23 5.40
N PRO A 232 -3.80 0.17 6.21
CA PRO A 232 -3.03 -0.98 5.75
C PRO A 232 -3.86 -1.76 4.72
N LEU A 233 -3.26 -2.08 3.57
CA LEU A 233 -3.80 -3.10 2.68
C LEU A 233 -3.52 -4.48 3.32
N GLN A 234 -4.38 -4.91 4.25
CA GLN A 234 -4.35 -6.27 4.78
C GLN A 234 -5.05 -7.21 3.80
N VAL A 235 -4.29 -8.00 3.04
CA VAL A 235 -4.82 -9.17 2.33
C VAL A 235 -4.73 -10.37 3.27
N ILE A 236 -5.79 -10.58 4.07
CA ILE A 236 -5.97 -11.80 4.87
C ILE A 236 -6.97 -12.70 4.13
N THR A 237 -6.51 -13.79 3.53
CA THR A 237 -7.40 -14.79 2.90
C THR A 237 -7.51 -16.03 3.78
N THR A 238 -8.34 -15.97 4.82
CA THR A 238 -8.75 -17.18 5.56
C THR A 238 -9.93 -17.80 4.84
N ARG A 239 -9.76 -18.95 4.17
CA ARG A 239 -10.91 -19.70 3.63
C ARG A 239 -11.67 -20.36 4.78
N TYR A 240 -12.72 -19.72 5.27
CA TYR A 240 -13.69 -20.37 6.15
C TYR A 240 -14.94 -20.74 5.36
N ARG A 241 -15.30 -22.04 5.38
CA ARG A 241 -16.55 -22.54 4.79
C ARG A 241 -17.61 -22.52 5.88
N GLN A 242 -18.38 -21.45 5.98
CA GLN A 242 -19.64 -21.45 6.73
C GLN A 242 -20.79 -21.18 5.77
N THR A 243 -21.63 -22.19 5.59
CA THR A 243 -22.98 -22.05 5.05
C THR A 243 -23.83 -21.33 6.10
N GLU A 244 -24.16 -20.06 5.87
CA GLU A 244 -25.42 -19.44 6.32
C GLU A 244 -25.62 -18.09 5.61
N ALA A 245 -26.86 -17.84 5.20
CA ALA A 245 -27.25 -16.81 4.25
C ALA A 245 -27.21 -15.39 4.85
N ILE A 246 -26.52 -14.46 4.18
CA ILE A 246 -26.65 -13.02 4.43
C ILE A 246 -26.97 -12.31 3.11
N LYS A 247 -28.12 -11.62 3.15
CA LYS A 247 -28.79 -10.83 2.10
C LYS A 247 -27.86 -9.71 1.57
N PRO A 248 -27.80 -9.45 0.25
CA PRO A 248 -26.89 -8.44 -0.30
C PRO A 248 -27.41 -7.02 -0.03
N MET A 249 -26.69 -6.22 0.76
CA MET A 249 -26.91 -4.78 0.88
C MET A 249 -25.98 -4.04 -0.09
N LEU A 250 -26.60 -3.59 -1.18
CA LEU A 250 -26.13 -2.55 -2.09
C LEU A 250 -26.09 -1.20 -1.33
N PRO A 251 -25.06 -0.34 -1.46
CA PRO A 251 -25.18 1.04 -1.01
C PRO A 251 -25.88 1.86 -2.09
N GLN A 252 -27.18 2.04 -1.93
CA GLN A 252 -27.82 3.31 -2.29
C GLN A 252 -27.72 4.21 -1.04
N MET A 253 -26.88 5.24 -1.09
CA MET A 253 -27.07 6.45 -0.29
C MET A 253 -26.72 7.64 -1.17
N MET A 254 -27.76 8.15 -1.79
CA MET A 254 -27.87 9.44 -2.46
C MET A 254 -27.93 10.54 -1.39
N GLU A 255 -27.07 11.56 -1.56
CA GLU A 255 -27.34 13.01 -1.47
C GLU A 255 -28.11 13.61 -0.27
N VAL A 256 -27.56 14.66 0.35
CA VAL A 256 -28.11 16.05 0.40
C VAL A 256 -27.32 16.92 1.40
N ALA A 257 -27.14 18.20 1.00
CA ALA A 257 -26.82 19.42 1.75
C ALA A 257 -25.40 19.99 1.46
N GLY A 258 -25.23 21.18 0.89
CA GLY A 258 -26.20 22.21 0.53
C GLY A 258 -25.59 23.21 -0.46
N GLU A 259 -26.50 23.75 -1.26
CA GLU A 259 -26.35 24.81 -2.23
C GLU A 259 -26.42 26.15 -1.48
N GLU A 260 -25.43 27.03 -1.63
CA GLU A 260 -25.58 28.46 -1.32
C GLU A 260 -25.31 29.25 -2.60
N GLN A 261 -26.40 29.72 -3.20
CA GLN A 261 -26.42 30.76 -4.22
C GLN A 261 -26.29 32.11 -3.51
N GLU A 262 -25.24 32.88 -3.82
CA GLU A 262 -25.23 34.31 -3.52
C GLU A 262 -25.83 35.08 -4.70
N GLU A 263 -27.04 35.61 -4.52
CA GLU A 263 -27.66 36.66 -5.34
C GLU A 263 -27.09 38.04 -4.96
N PRO A 264 -26.93 38.98 -5.91
CA PRO A 264 -26.30 40.27 -5.65
C PRO A 264 -27.27 41.28 -5.04
N PHE A 265 -26.95 41.81 -3.85
CA PHE A 265 -27.65 42.99 -3.31
C PHE A 265 -26.99 44.29 -3.76
N CYS A 266 -27.76 45.07 -4.50
CA CYS A 266 -27.54 46.45 -4.89
C CYS A 266 -27.79 47.38 -3.69
N LEU A 267 -26.91 48.37 -3.44
CA LEU A 267 -27.23 49.53 -2.59
C LEU A 267 -26.58 50.83 -3.11
N MET A 268 -27.48 51.80 -3.33
CA MET A 268 -27.35 53.26 -3.50
C MET A 268 -26.61 53.83 -4.71
#